data_AF-A0A553QDA7-F1
#
_entry.id   AF-A0A553QDA7-F1
#
_cell.length_a   1.000
_cell.length_b   1.000
_cell.length_c   1.000
_cell.angle_alpha   90.00
_cell.angle_beta   90.00
_cell.angle_gamma   90.00
#
_symmetry.space_group_name_H-M   'P 1'
#
loop_
_entity.id
_entity.type
_entity.pdbx_description
1 polymer ?
#
loop_
_entity_poly.entity_id
_entity_poly.type
_entity_poly.pdbx_seq_one_letter_code
_entity_poly.pdbx_strand_id
1 'polypeptide(L)'
;LSQIIGTLMHFKGFHKHHFESHSKTFSVAQKSMKNILSGKKRSLRSLCIDRIVIQHEERMSLVDGCEYKSVHQDLLRDLLRLSTSTYSQVRKQAQHALFTAIGNYSFCCRDITPLVLEFLEPTRKDVTQQQFKGALYCLLGNHRGISLAFLRDWVCIAQTWPAIVRSGLNSAMSLEKPSMVRLFDGLVDKVHHCYETIGIDFTVPEGAVALGKSITSSSHPTPYKGTPTDQEMLQGLTLQQDRNREAEQKYDKLVSDLLACLDHRDLPRKFGYIAVSFMFLLLREDHPLPVPAALFVVKNLNHEAFIVRKMSIAAVGGILKQLKRPQKKITVNPCDMSGVTEPEGTAVGDRPGNEWLQYHSDSLPKDEQAWNSFCFVEKSYLGYSCWPKEFIVYAPIPEQPKDLSPEIMNERERIIYDHFTDPVFVSQLFKSLSIEDRPGKDRFSSLRFHLFKGLFRNYTDAFLPVLKPHIERLVNYPKESTHHFVAEIIAGLIRGSKHWSFDKVEALWAFVIPLMRTALSKLNVETFKDWGYCVSLICVCEKGSSKGLLAPRDADGVSSQWRGRIFC
;
A
#
# COMPACT_ATOMS: atom_id res chain seq x y z
N LEU A 1 15.47 4.83 -40.56
CA LEU A 1 14.25 3.99 -40.44
C LEU A 1 13.45 4.27 -39.16
N SER A 2 14.02 4.10 -37.95
CA SER A 2 13.32 4.36 -36.67
C SER A 2 12.66 5.74 -36.59
N GLN A 3 13.36 6.80 -37.05
CA GLN A 3 12.79 8.15 -37.14
C GLN A 3 11.64 8.25 -38.14
N ILE A 4 11.72 7.56 -39.28
CA ILE A 4 10.66 7.59 -40.31
C ILE A 4 9.40 6.94 -39.75
N ILE A 5 9.54 5.75 -39.16
CA ILE A 5 8.42 5.06 -38.50
C ILE A 5 7.84 5.93 -37.39
N GLY A 6 8.71 6.54 -36.55
CA GLY A 6 8.29 7.52 -35.55
C GLY A 6 7.48 8.66 -36.15
N THR A 7 7.99 9.36 -37.16
CA THR A 7 7.25 10.47 -37.79
C THR A 7 5.92 10.01 -38.37
N LEU A 8 5.86 8.86 -39.05
CA LEU A 8 4.62 8.32 -39.62
C LEU A 8 3.54 8.04 -38.56
N MET A 9 3.94 7.55 -37.38
CA MET A 9 2.98 7.23 -36.31
C MET A 9 2.53 8.44 -35.49
N HIS A 10 3.31 9.53 -35.48
CA HIS A 10 3.11 10.64 -34.52
C HIS A 10 2.77 11.97 -35.18
N PHE A 11 3.28 12.22 -36.39
CA PHE A 11 3.18 13.54 -37.00
C PHE A 11 1.82 13.71 -37.69
N LYS A 12 0.97 14.52 -37.07
CA LYS A 12 -0.35 14.91 -37.60
C LYS A 12 -0.38 16.38 -38.03
N GLY A 13 0.72 16.88 -38.60
CA GLY A 13 0.87 18.27 -39.00
C GLY A 13 1.41 19.21 -37.92
N PHE A 14 1.80 18.69 -36.75
CA PHE A 14 2.53 19.45 -35.73
C PHE A 14 3.51 18.55 -34.97
N HIS A 15 4.51 19.16 -34.34
CA HIS A 15 5.47 18.47 -33.47
C HIS A 15 5.19 18.81 -31.99
N LYS A 16 4.92 17.78 -31.18
CA LYS A 16 4.63 17.95 -29.74
C LYS A 16 5.69 18.75 -28.97
N HIS A 17 6.98 18.51 -29.24
CA HIS A 17 8.06 19.25 -28.59
C HIS A 17 8.03 20.75 -28.93
N HIS A 18 7.68 21.11 -30.17
CA HIS A 18 7.54 22.50 -30.57
C HIS A 18 6.35 23.15 -29.86
N PHE A 19 5.20 22.49 -29.81
CA PHE A 19 4.02 22.97 -29.05
C PHE A 19 4.32 23.16 -27.55
N GLU A 20 4.99 22.20 -26.91
CA GLU A 20 5.36 22.30 -25.49
C GLU A 20 6.32 23.46 -25.23
N SER A 21 7.28 23.68 -26.13
CA SER A 21 8.19 24.82 -26.06
C SER A 21 7.45 26.13 -26.26
N HIS A 22 6.60 26.20 -27.28
CA HIS A 22 5.80 27.38 -27.63
C HIS A 22 4.87 27.78 -26.48
N SER A 23 4.15 26.81 -25.90
CA SER A 23 3.26 27.01 -24.74
C SER A 23 4.00 27.50 -23.50
N LYS A 24 5.23 27.02 -23.24
CA LYS A 24 6.07 27.51 -22.13
C LYS A 24 6.49 28.95 -22.36
N THR A 25 6.99 29.27 -23.55
CA THR A 25 7.38 30.64 -23.93
C THR A 25 6.21 31.60 -23.79
N PHE A 26 5.04 31.23 -24.30
CA PHE A 26 3.82 32.02 -24.16
C PHE A 26 3.43 32.24 -22.70
N SER A 27 3.49 31.21 -21.86
CA SER A 27 3.15 31.32 -20.43
C SER A 27 4.06 32.32 -19.69
N VAL A 28 5.34 32.36 -20.05
CA VAL A 28 6.30 33.33 -19.50
C VAL A 28 5.97 34.74 -20.02
N ALA A 29 5.80 34.91 -21.32
CA ALA A 29 5.48 36.19 -21.93
C ALA A 29 4.16 36.77 -21.39
N GLN A 30 3.14 35.92 -21.24
CA GLN A 30 1.86 36.30 -20.66
C GLN A 30 2.03 36.77 -19.21
N LYS A 31 2.79 36.08 -18.37
CA LYS A 31 3.02 36.51 -16.98
C LYS A 31 3.72 37.87 -16.90
N SER A 32 4.74 38.10 -17.74
CA SER A 32 5.51 39.34 -17.73
C SER A 32 4.72 40.55 -18.25
N MET A 33 3.82 40.35 -19.21
CA MET A 33 3.13 41.45 -19.91
C MET A 33 1.64 41.57 -19.54
N LYS A 34 1.15 40.76 -18.58
CA LYS A 34 -0.25 40.81 -18.16
C LYS A 34 -0.51 42.04 -17.30
N ASN A 35 -1.45 42.87 -17.75
CA ASN A 35 -1.99 43.93 -16.92
C ASN A 35 -2.93 43.35 -15.85
N ILE A 36 -2.45 43.32 -14.61
CA ILE A 36 -3.19 42.75 -13.46
C ILE A 36 -4.29 43.70 -12.99
N LEU A 37 -4.11 45.02 -13.18
CA LEU A 37 -5.01 46.06 -12.67
C LEU A 37 -6.32 46.16 -13.46
N SER A 38 -6.29 45.87 -14.77
CA SER A 38 -7.44 46.12 -15.66
C SER A 38 -8.48 45.00 -15.74
N GLY A 39 -8.33 43.89 -15.00
CA GLY A 39 -9.23 42.74 -15.13
C GLY A 39 -9.22 42.10 -16.55
N LYS A 40 -10.11 41.12 -16.77
CA LYS A 40 -10.06 40.11 -17.86
C LYS A 40 -9.65 40.62 -19.26
N LYS A 41 -8.74 39.87 -19.91
CA LYS A 41 -8.48 39.77 -21.36
C LYS A 41 -8.05 41.04 -22.13
N ARG A 42 -7.57 42.11 -21.47
CA ARG A 42 -6.85 43.21 -22.17
C ARG A 42 -5.37 42.86 -22.33
N SER A 43 -5.08 41.89 -23.20
CA SER A 43 -3.72 41.48 -23.55
C SER A 43 -3.27 42.16 -24.85
N LEU A 44 -1.96 42.30 -25.04
CA LEU A 44 -1.37 42.74 -26.30
C LEU A 44 -1.87 41.88 -27.47
N ARG A 45 -2.11 42.49 -28.62
CA ARG A 45 -2.59 41.79 -29.83
C ARG A 45 -1.69 40.61 -30.21
N SER A 46 -0.37 40.77 -30.09
CA SER A 46 0.60 39.71 -30.35
C SER A 46 0.33 38.47 -29.49
N LEU A 47 0.12 38.63 -28.19
CA LEU A 47 -0.22 37.53 -27.28
C LEU A 47 -1.58 36.91 -27.59
N CYS A 48 -2.55 37.69 -28.04
CA CYS A 48 -3.85 37.15 -28.46
C CYS A 48 -3.71 36.26 -29.71
N ILE A 49 -2.93 36.68 -30.71
CA ILE A 49 -2.64 35.88 -31.90
C ILE A 49 -1.89 34.61 -31.51
N ASP A 50 -0.86 34.74 -30.67
CA ASP A 50 -0.06 33.61 -30.20
C ASP A 50 -0.91 32.58 -29.46
N ARG A 51 -1.85 33.05 -28.63
CA ARG A 51 -2.82 32.17 -27.96
C ARG A 51 -3.74 31.45 -28.95
N ILE A 52 -4.13 32.09 -30.06
CA ILE A 52 -4.94 31.45 -31.12
C ILE A 52 -4.13 30.35 -31.81
N VAL A 53 -2.85 30.59 -32.11
CA VAL A 53 -1.96 29.58 -32.69
C VAL A 53 -1.79 28.40 -31.74
N ILE A 54 -1.50 28.66 -30.46
CA ILE A 54 -1.42 27.60 -29.44
C ILE A 54 -2.74 26.84 -29.33
N GLN A 55 -3.89 27.52 -29.42
CA GLN A 55 -5.20 26.86 -29.42
C GLN A 55 -5.41 25.97 -30.65
N HIS A 56 -4.90 26.38 -31.82
CA HIS A 56 -4.93 25.56 -33.03
C HIS A 56 -4.01 24.33 -32.88
N GLU A 57 -2.78 24.52 -32.40
CA GLU A 57 -1.84 23.43 -32.13
C GLU A 57 -2.40 22.44 -31.09
N GLU A 58 -3.04 22.95 -30.03
CA GLU A 58 -3.72 22.16 -29.01
C GLU A 58 -4.88 21.37 -29.62
N ARG A 59 -5.71 21.98 -30.48
CA ARG A 59 -6.77 21.28 -31.21
C ARG A 59 -6.23 20.18 -32.13
N MET A 60 -5.11 20.41 -32.81
CA MET A 60 -4.45 19.40 -33.64
C MET A 60 -3.90 18.25 -32.80
N SER A 61 -3.43 18.53 -31.58
CA SER A 61 -3.02 17.52 -30.60
C SER A 61 -4.19 16.71 -30.05
N LEU A 62 -5.34 17.34 -29.84
CA LEU A 62 -6.55 16.72 -29.27
C LEU A 62 -7.29 15.79 -30.24
N VAL A 63 -6.81 15.58 -31.47
CA VAL A 63 -7.25 14.48 -32.35
C VAL A 63 -6.70 13.13 -31.84
N ASP A 64 -6.75 12.95 -30.51
CA ASP A 64 -6.36 11.77 -29.77
C ASP A 64 -7.51 10.77 -29.73
N GLY A 65 -7.15 9.50 -29.90
CA GLY A 65 -8.07 8.42 -30.26
C GLY A 65 -7.80 7.86 -31.66
N CYS A 66 -6.53 7.86 -32.11
CA CYS A 66 -6.19 7.06 -33.28
C CYS A 66 -6.50 5.60 -32.97
N GLU A 67 -7.48 5.07 -33.69
CA GLU A 67 -7.79 3.66 -33.67
C GLU A 67 -6.51 2.85 -33.94
N TYR A 68 -6.32 1.81 -33.12
CA TYR A 68 -5.17 0.92 -33.26
C TYR A 68 -5.45 -0.10 -34.38
N LYS A 69 -4.91 0.17 -35.56
CA LYS A 69 -5.08 -0.62 -36.78
C LYS A 69 -3.94 -1.61 -36.99
N SER A 70 -4.14 -2.58 -37.87
CA SER A 70 -3.15 -3.59 -38.26
C SER A 70 -1.81 -2.98 -38.69
N VAL A 71 -1.83 -1.91 -39.50
CA VAL A 71 -0.60 -1.21 -39.93
C VAL A 71 0.21 -0.72 -38.73
N HIS A 72 -0.45 -0.22 -37.68
CA HIS A 72 0.26 0.22 -36.48
C HIS A 72 0.86 -0.96 -35.68
N GLN A 73 0.23 -2.14 -35.73
CA GLN A 73 0.78 -3.36 -35.12
C GLN A 73 2.09 -3.75 -35.81
N ASP A 74 2.11 -3.77 -37.14
CA ASP A 74 3.30 -4.13 -37.91
C ASP A 74 4.44 -3.15 -37.67
N LEU A 75 4.13 -1.84 -37.67
CA LEU A 75 5.12 -0.81 -37.34
C LEU A 75 5.67 -0.94 -35.91
N LEU A 76 4.84 -1.32 -34.92
CA LEU A 76 5.30 -1.57 -33.56
C LEU A 76 6.17 -2.84 -33.46
N ARG A 77 5.86 -3.89 -34.21
CA ARG A 77 6.68 -5.11 -34.30
C ARG A 77 8.05 -4.80 -34.91
N ASP A 78 8.08 -4.01 -35.98
CA ASP A 78 9.32 -3.54 -36.60
C ASP A 78 10.13 -2.65 -35.65
N LEU A 79 9.47 -1.74 -34.92
CA LEU A 79 10.13 -0.94 -33.90
C LEU A 79 10.70 -1.80 -32.78
N LEU A 80 9.98 -2.83 -32.31
CA LEU A 80 10.48 -3.76 -31.30
C LEU A 80 11.71 -4.51 -31.79
N ARG A 81 11.70 -4.99 -33.04
CA ARG A 81 12.86 -5.64 -33.67
C ARG A 81 14.09 -4.71 -33.68
N LEU A 82 13.89 -3.42 -33.95
CA LEU A 82 14.96 -2.42 -33.86
C LEU A 82 15.36 -2.11 -32.40
N SER A 83 14.42 -2.12 -31.46
CA SER A 83 14.66 -1.93 -30.02
C SER A 83 15.45 -3.08 -29.38
N THR A 84 15.46 -4.26 -30.00
CA THR A 84 16.27 -5.42 -29.60
C THR A 84 17.47 -5.68 -30.51
N SER A 85 17.86 -4.71 -31.35
CA SER A 85 19.00 -4.84 -32.28
C SER A 85 20.36 -4.96 -31.57
N THR A 86 21.39 -5.42 -32.28
CA THR A 86 22.77 -5.54 -31.78
C THR A 86 23.35 -4.20 -31.32
N TYR A 87 23.14 -3.13 -32.10
CA TYR A 87 23.73 -1.81 -31.85
C TYR A 87 22.94 -1.00 -30.81
N SER A 88 23.64 -0.55 -29.76
CA SER A 88 23.01 0.18 -28.65
C SER A 88 22.38 1.52 -29.05
N GLN A 89 22.97 2.25 -30.00
CA GLN A 89 22.43 3.54 -30.47
C GLN A 89 21.12 3.35 -31.23
N VAL A 90 21.05 2.33 -32.09
CA VAL A 90 19.83 1.97 -32.81
C VAL A 90 18.72 1.60 -31.83
N ARG A 91 19.05 0.77 -30.82
CA ARG A 91 18.11 0.39 -29.76
C ARG A 91 17.54 1.61 -29.04
N LYS A 92 18.38 2.52 -28.56
CA LYS A 92 17.94 3.72 -27.83
C LYS A 92 16.97 4.58 -28.64
N GLN A 93 17.28 4.82 -29.91
CA GLN A 93 16.44 5.63 -30.79
C GLN A 93 15.12 4.93 -31.13
N ALA A 94 15.16 3.62 -31.37
CA ALA A 94 13.95 2.83 -31.61
C ALA A 94 13.06 2.75 -30.36
N GLN A 95 13.64 2.53 -29.18
CA GLN A 95 12.93 2.51 -27.90
C GLN A 95 12.21 3.84 -27.64
N HIS A 96 12.86 4.97 -27.92
CA HIS A 96 12.22 6.28 -27.80
C HIS A 96 10.98 6.40 -28.72
N ALA A 97 11.11 5.99 -29.99
CA ALA A 97 9.98 5.98 -30.93
C ALA A 97 8.86 5.01 -30.48
N LEU A 98 9.23 3.84 -29.96
CA LEU A 98 8.32 2.83 -29.43
C LEU A 98 7.49 3.38 -28.26
N PHE A 99 8.13 3.99 -27.25
CA PHE A 99 7.39 4.53 -26.10
C PHE A 99 6.50 5.71 -26.44
N THR A 100 6.93 6.53 -27.39
CA THR A 100 6.08 7.62 -27.89
C THR A 100 4.83 7.01 -28.56
N ALA A 101 4.99 5.94 -29.35
CA ALA A 101 3.88 5.30 -30.04
C ALA A 101 2.92 4.64 -29.04
N ILE A 102 3.47 3.98 -28.03
CA ILE A 102 2.69 3.36 -26.95
C ILE A 102 1.83 4.39 -26.19
N GLY A 103 2.31 5.63 -26.06
CA GLY A 103 1.55 6.71 -25.44
C GLY A 103 0.40 7.26 -26.27
N ASN A 104 0.41 7.04 -27.58
CA ASN A 104 -0.56 7.63 -28.50
C ASN A 104 -1.71 6.68 -28.87
N TYR A 105 -1.46 5.37 -28.89
CA TYR A 105 -2.46 4.38 -29.28
C TYR A 105 -3.04 3.67 -28.06
N SER A 106 -4.36 3.70 -27.90
CA SER A 106 -5.03 2.99 -26.80
C SER A 106 -4.82 1.48 -26.90
N PHE A 107 -4.61 0.83 -25.76
CA PHE A 107 -4.48 -0.63 -25.61
C PHE A 107 -3.34 -1.33 -26.38
N CYS A 108 -2.53 -0.64 -27.18
CA CYS A 108 -1.39 -1.24 -27.88
C CYS A 108 -0.36 -1.90 -26.93
N CYS A 109 -0.28 -1.43 -25.68
CA CYS A 109 0.49 -2.07 -24.61
C CYS A 109 0.17 -3.56 -24.46
N ARG A 110 -1.10 -3.95 -24.58
CA ARG A 110 -1.53 -5.35 -24.40
C ARG A 110 -1.05 -6.26 -25.52
N ASP A 111 -0.87 -5.72 -26.73
CA ASP A 111 -0.36 -6.45 -27.89
C ASP A 111 1.18 -6.56 -27.85
N ILE A 112 1.86 -5.47 -27.51
CA ILE A 112 3.34 -5.44 -27.52
C ILE A 112 3.98 -6.14 -26.31
N THR A 113 3.33 -6.13 -25.13
CA THR A 113 3.86 -6.76 -23.92
C THR A 113 4.25 -8.23 -24.13
N PRO A 114 3.37 -9.14 -24.59
CA PRO A 114 3.75 -10.55 -24.76
C PRO A 114 4.95 -10.72 -25.69
N LEU A 115 5.02 -9.96 -26.78
CA LEU A 115 6.14 -9.99 -27.74
C LEU A 115 7.47 -9.55 -27.11
N VAL A 116 7.44 -8.59 -26.17
CA VAL A 116 8.63 -8.20 -25.40
C VAL A 116 9.05 -9.31 -24.43
N LEU A 117 8.08 -9.99 -23.80
CA LEU A 117 8.32 -11.05 -22.83
C LEU A 117 8.92 -12.32 -23.47
N GLU A 118 8.65 -12.57 -24.75
CA GLU A 118 9.28 -13.68 -25.50
C GLU A 118 10.81 -13.63 -25.46
N PHE A 119 11.42 -12.44 -25.41
CA PHE A 119 12.88 -12.30 -25.30
C PHE A 119 13.41 -12.61 -23.90
N LEU A 120 12.55 -12.71 -22.89
CA LEU A 120 12.91 -12.99 -21.50
C LEU A 120 12.66 -14.45 -21.11
N GLU A 121 11.96 -15.19 -21.96
CA GLU A 121 11.55 -16.56 -21.71
C GLU A 121 12.76 -17.48 -21.49
N PRO A 122 12.86 -18.21 -20.37
CA PRO A 122 14.03 -19.06 -20.07
C PRO A 122 14.24 -20.22 -21.06
N THR A 123 13.17 -20.71 -21.68
CA THR A 123 13.24 -21.82 -22.63
C THR A 123 13.96 -21.47 -23.93
N ARG A 124 14.04 -20.18 -24.27
CA ARG A 124 14.68 -19.68 -25.48
C ARG A 124 16.17 -19.45 -25.29
N LYS A 125 16.97 -20.27 -25.98
CA LYS A 125 18.45 -20.18 -25.99
C LYS A 125 19.01 -19.37 -27.16
N ASP A 126 18.17 -19.02 -28.12
CA ASP A 126 18.54 -18.26 -29.33
C ASP A 126 18.67 -16.75 -29.07
N VAL A 127 18.19 -16.28 -27.91
CA VAL A 127 18.20 -14.86 -27.56
C VAL A 127 19.62 -14.40 -27.22
N THR A 128 20.13 -13.43 -27.97
CA THR A 128 21.40 -12.79 -27.64
C THR A 128 21.27 -11.90 -26.42
N GLN A 129 22.37 -11.69 -25.70
CA GLN A 129 22.39 -10.77 -24.57
C GLN A 129 21.98 -9.33 -24.94
N GLN A 130 22.18 -8.91 -26.18
CA GLN A 130 21.77 -7.57 -26.63
C GLN A 130 20.27 -7.48 -26.87
N GLN A 131 19.65 -8.53 -27.40
CA GLN A 131 18.20 -8.63 -27.49
C GLN A 131 17.58 -8.64 -26.11
N PHE A 132 18.08 -9.48 -25.19
CA PHE A 132 17.62 -9.56 -23.81
C PHE A 132 17.70 -8.20 -23.10
N LYS A 133 18.86 -7.53 -23.18
CA LYS A 133 19.03 -6.18 -22.62
C LYS A 133 18.13 -5.15 -23.29
N GLY A 134 17.89 -5.27 -24.60
CA GLY A 134 16.96 -4.40 -25.34
C GLY A 134 15.53 -4.54 -24.84
N ALA A 135 15.06 -5.78 -24.65
CA ALA A 135 13.73 -6.09 -24.12
C ALA A 135 13.55 -5.56 -22.69
N LEU A 136 14.56 -5.67 -21.83
CA LEU A 136 14.51 -5.08 -20.49
C LEU A 136 14.40 -3.54 -20.51
N TYR A 137 15.06 -2.85 -21.44
CA TYR A 137 14.84 -1.41 -21.63
C TYR A 137 13.43 -1.09 -22.15
N CYS A 138 12.87 -1.95 -23.02
CA CYS A 138 11.47 -1.86 -23.45
C CYS A 138 10.49 -2.04 -22.28
N LEU A 139 10.81 -2.89 -21.30
CA LEU A 139 10.01 -3.00 -20.08
C LEU A 139 10.19 -1.79 -19.15
N LEU A 140 11.44 -1.35 -18.92
CA LEU A 140 11.76 -0.26 -18.01
C LEU A 140 11.04 1.04 -18.40
N GLY A 141 11.00 1.39 -19.68
CA GLY A 141 10.40 2.65 -20.12
C GLY A 141 11.26 3.89 -19.81
N ASN A 142 10.83 5.03 -20.34
CA ASN A 142 11.48 6.32 -20.12
C ASN A 142 11.13 6.89 -18.73
N HIS A 143 11.95 7.79 -18.18
CA HIS A 143 11.76 8.39 -16.85
C HIS A 143 10.41 9.09 -16.62
N ARG A 144 9.77 9.59 -17.69
CA ARG A 144 8.49 10.32 -17.63
C ARG A 144 7.37 9.66 -18.45
N GLY A 145 7.60 8.44 -18.95
CA GLY A 145 6.71 7.77 -19.89
C GLY A 145 6.12 6.47 -19.34
N ILE A 146 5.27 5.86 -20.16
CA ILE A 146 4.71 4.54 -19.91
C ILE A 146 5.85 3.51 -19.79
N SER A 147 5.70 2.59 -18.85
CA SER A 147 6.55 1.41 -18.69
C SER A 147 5.66 0.19 -18.79
N LEU A 148 6.09 -0.78 -19.59
CA LEU A 148 5.36 -2.03 -19.73
C LEU A 148 5.39 -2.88 -18.44
N ALA A 149 6.35 -2.61 -17.54
CA ALA A 149 6.51 -3.32 -16.28
C ALA A 149 5.46 -2.99 -15.20
N PHE A 150 4.80 -1.83 -15.25
CA PHE A 150 3.80 -1.41 -14.24
C PHE A 150 2.50 -0.86 -14.85
N LEU A 151 2.06 -1.40 -15.99
CA LEU A 151 0.78 -1.01 -16.59
C LEU A 151 -0.38 -1.25 -15.62
N ARG A 152 -1.35 -0.34 -15.54
CA ARG A 152 -2.56 -0.46 -14.71
C ARG A 152 -3.58 -1.43 -15.32
N ASP A 153 -3.12 -2.62 -15.68
CA ASP A 153 -3.93 -3.68 -16.28
C ASP A 153 -3.46 -5.05 -15.77
N TRP A 154 -4.38 -5.80 -15.17
CA TRP A 154 -4.15 -7.15 -14.69
C TRP A 154 -3.64 -8.08 -15.78
N VAL A 155 -4.07 -7.91 -17.04
CA VAL A 155 -3.62 -8.74 -18.16
C VAL A 155 -2.12 -8.60 -18.38
N CYS A 156 -1.61 -7.38 -18.31
CA CYS A 156 -0.19 -7.11 -18.52
C CYS A 156 0.64 -7.48 -17.29
N ILE A 157 0.21 -7.11 -16.08
CA ILE A 157 0.99 -7.40 -14.86
C ILE A 157 1.09 -8.89 -14.61
N ALA A 158 -0.02 -9.64 -14.77
CA ALA A 158 -0.04 -11.09 -14.57
C ALA A 158 0.97 -11.83 -15.46
N GLN A 159 1.30 -11.28 -16.64
CA GLN A 159 2.33 -11.85 -17.52
C GLN A 159 3.72 -11.29 -17.21
N THR A 160 3.81 -9.98 -16.99
CA THR A 160 5.09 -9.26 -16.95
C THR A 160 5.88 -9.55 -15.69
N TRP A 161 5.25 -9.57 -14.52
CA TRP A 161 5.96 -9.75 -13.25
C TRP A 161 6.56 -11.16 -13.10
N PRO A 162 5.81 -12.25 -13.36
CA PRO A 162 6.40 -13.58 -13.36
C PRO A 162 7.49 -13.71 -14.44
N ALA A 163 7.31 -13.14 -15.63
CA ALA A 163 8.33 -13.18 -16.68
C ALA A 163 9.62 -12.44 -16.26
N ILE A 164 9.53 -11.29 -15.59
CA ILE A 164 10.71 -10.59 -15.05
C ILE A 164 11.46 -11.47 -14.05
N VAL A 165 10.75 -12.17 -13.15
CA VAL A 165 11.37 -13.07 -12.17
C VAL A 165 12.01 -14.27 -12.87
N ARG A 166 11.25 -14.97 -13.73
CA ARG A 166 11.72 -16.15 -14.48
C ARG A 166 12.89 -15.82 -15.39
N SER A 167 13.00 -14.59 -15.90
CA SER A 167 14.11 -14.15 -16.75
C SER A 167 15.49 -14.32 -16.10
N GLY A 168 15.56 -14.46 -14.77
CA GLY A 168 16.79 -14.82 -14.06
C GLY A 168 17.35 -16.20 -14.39
N LEU A 169 16.52 -17.10 -14.94
CA LEU A 169 16.91 -18.44 -15.38
C LEU A 169 17.39 -18.47 -16.84
N ASN A 170 17.26 -17.37 -17.58
CA ASN A 170 17.61 -17.32 -18.99
C ASN A 170 19.14 -17.32 -19.19
N SER A 171 19.66 -18.09 -20.14
CA SER A 171 21.10 -18.19 -20.44
C SER A 171 21.75 -16.87 -20.90
N ALA A 172 20.97 -15.96 -21.47
CA ALA A 172 21.44 -14.63 -21.88
C ALA A 172 21.55 -13.65 -20.70
N MET A 173 20.93 -13.98 -19.57
CA MET A 173 21.01 -13.22 -18.32
C MET A 173 22.37 -13.48 -17.65
N SER A 174 23.07 -12.42 -17.26
CA SER A 174 24.31 -12.53 -16.48
C SER A 174 24.37 -11.42 -15.43
N LEU A 175 24.44 -11.83 -14.15
CA LEU A 175 24.62 -10.94 -13.01
C LEU A 175 26.04 -10.36 -12.91
N GLU A 176 27.01 -10.92 -13.63
CA GLU A 176 28.39 -10.42 -13.65
C GLU A 176 28.49 -9.04 -14.34
N LYS A 177 27.55 -8.73 -15.24
CA LYS A 177 27.55 -7.45 -15.96
C LYS A 177 26.86 -6.36 -15.13
N PRO A 178 27.57 -5.33 -14.64
CA PRO A 178 26.97 -4.31 -13.78
C PRO A 178 25.80 -3.56 -14.45
N SER A 179 25.84 -3.42 -15.78
CA SER A 179 24.77 -2.78 -16.53
C SER A 179 23.44 -3.55 -16.52
N MET A 180 23.48 -4.88 -16.37
CA MET A 180 22.28 -5.71 -16.23
C MET A 180 21.71 -5.61 -14.82
N VAL A 181 22.59 -5.68 -13.82
CA VAL A 181 22.23 -5.51 -12.41
C VAL A 181 21.53 -4.17 -12.18
N ARG A 182 22.12 -3.05 -12.65
CA ARG A 182 21.52 -1.71 -12.58
C ARG A 182 20.19 -1.59 -13.31
N LEU A 183 20.00 -2.34 -14.40
CA LEU A 183 18.76 -2.30 -15.18
C LEU A 183 17.62 -2.99 -14.42
N PHE A 184 17.89 -4.14 -13.79
CA PHE A 184 16.92 -4.78 -12.90
C PHE A 184 16.63 -3.95 -11.66
N ASP A 185 17.66 -3.37 -11.02
CA ASP A 185 17.45 -2.49 -9.86
C ASP A 185 16.58 -1.30 -10.25
N GLY A 186 16.89 -0.63 -11.36
CA GLY A 186 16.08 0.47 -11.87
C GLY A 186 14.65 0.06 -12.24
N LEU A 187 14.44 -1.17 -12.73
CA LEU A 187 13.12 -1.70 -13.04
C LEU A 187 12.31 -1.96 -11.76
N VAL A 188 12.91 -2.63 -10.79
CA VAL A 188 12.30 -2.94 -9.49
C VAL A 188 11.98 -1.65 -8.73
N ASP A 189 12.94 -0.73 -8.65
CA ASP A 189 12.74 0.59 -8.05
C ASP A 189 11.59 1.33 -8.73
N LYS A 190 11.53 1.34 -10.06
CA LYS A 190 10.46 2.01 -10.79
C LYS A 190 9.09 1.37 -10.52
N VAL A 191 9.02 0.04 -10.48
CA VAL A 191 7.78 -0.67 -10.09
C VAL A 191 7.37 -0.25 -8.66
N HIS A 192 8.27 -0.25 -7.69
CA HIS A 192 7.93 0.17 -6.31
C HIS A 192 7.48 1.63 -6.19
N HIS A 193 8.07 2.55 -6.96
CA HIS A 193 7.73 3.97 -6.89
C HIS A 193 6.47 4.33 -7.67
N CYS A 194 6.13 3.58 -8.72
CA CYS A 194 5.03 3.90 -9.62
C CYS A 194 3.85 2.93 -9.54
N TYR A 195 3.97 1.82 -8.80
CA TYR A 195 2.85 0.91 -8.62
C TYR A 195 1.76 1.56 -7.79
N GLU A 196 0.57 1.62 -8.37
CA GLU A 196 -0.67 1.98 -7.72
C GLU A 196 -1.55 0.75 -7.67
N THR A 197 -2.22 0.52 -6.53
CA THR A 197 -3.14 -0.62 -6.37
C THR A 197 -4.17 -0.64 -7.50
N ILE A 198 -4.19 -1.72 -8.28
CA ILE A 198 -5.17 -1.91 -9.36
C ILE A 198 -6.47 -2.41 -8.73
N GLY A 199 -7.60 -1.81 -9.12
CA GLY A 199 -8.92 -2.24 -8.64
C GLY A 199 -9.23 -3.69 -9.05
N ILE A 200 -9.86 -4.44 -8.14
CA ILE A 200 -10.46 -5.75 -8.43
C ILE A 200 -11.97 -5.56 -8.59
N ASP A 201 -12.60 -4.86 -7.64
CA ASP A 201 -14.01 -4.51 -7.70
C ASP A 201 -14.20 -3.10 -8.26
N PHE A 202 -14.85 -3.01 -9.43
CA PHE A 202 -15.30 -1.75 -10.01
C PHE A 202 -16.83 -1.65 -9.99
N THR A 203 -17.44 -1.72 -8.81
CA THR A 203 -18.90 -1.55 -8.65
C THR A 203 -19.32 -0.07 -8.71
N VAL A 204 -20.29 0.25 -9.58
CA VAL A 204 -20.83 1.61 -9.74
C VAL A 204 -22.08 1.75 -8.87
N PRO A 205 -22.12 2.70 -7.91
CA PRO A 205 -23.29 2.89 -7.06
C PRO A 205 -24.54 3.32 -7.83
N GLU A 206 -25.71 2.90 -7.36
CA GLU A 206 -27.01 3.22 -8.00
C GLU A 206 -27.24 4.73 -8.19
N GLY A 207 -26.81 5.56 -7.23
CA GLY A 207 -26.90 7.01 -7.36
C GLY A 207 -26.09 7.57 -8.53
N ALA A 208 -24.93 6.99 -8.83
CA ALA A 208 -24.13 7.38 -9.99
C ALA A 208 -24.78 6.92 -11.30
N VAL A 209 -25.41 5.73 -11.30
CA VAL A 209 -26.19 5.23 -12.44
C VAL A 209 -27.38 6.18 -12.72
N ALA A 210 -28.09 6.62 -11.68
CA ALA A 210 -29.19 7.56 -11.79
C ALA A 210 -28.74 8.91 -12.39
N LEU A 211 -27.63 9.47 -11.91
CA LEU A 211 -27.05 10.69 -12.48
C LEU A 211 -26.62 10.49 -13.95
N GLY A 212 -26.04 9.33 -14.27
CA GLY A 212 -25.69 8.95 -15.64
C GLY A 212 -26.91 8.98 -16.56
N LYS A 213 -28.05 8.42 -16.11
CA LYS A 213 -29.32 8.52 -16.84
C LYS A 213 -29.73 9.97 -17.06
N SER A 214 -29.69 10.81 -16.03
CA SER A 214 -30.03 12.24 -16.13
C SER A 214 -29.17 12.99 -17.15
N ILE A 215 -27.87 12.68 -17.22
CA ILE A 215 -26.96 13.26 -18.22
C ILE A 215 -27.36 12.79 -19.63
N THR A 216 -27.65 11.49 -19.80
CA THR A 216 -28.04 10.98 -21.12
C THR A 216 -29.43 11.43 -21.58
N SER A 217 -30.28 11.89 -20.66
CA SER A 217 -31.58 12.48 -20.96
C SER A 217 -31.53 14.00 -21.19
N SER A 218 -30.35 14.64 -21.15
CA SER A 218 -30.26 16.09 -21.30
C SER A 218 -30.66 16.54 -22.71
N SER A 219 -31.47 17.58 -22.82
CA SER A 219 -31.85 18.17 -24.11
C SER A 219 -30.74 19.06 -24.70
N HIS A 220 -29.86 19.64 -23.86
CA HIS A 220 -28.84 20.59 -24.29
C HIS A 220 -27.48 20.34 -23.60
N PRO A 221 -26.49 19.72 -24.29
CA PRO A 221 -26.56 19.12 -25.62
C PRO A 221 -27.31 17.77 -25.63
N THR A 222 -27.93 17.42 -26.76
CA THR A 222 -28.58 16.11 -26.93
C THR A 222 -27.53 15.01 -27.20
N PRO A 223 -27.50 13.90 -26.43
CA PRO A 223 -26.53 12.84 -26.64
C PRO A 223 -26.76 12.08 -27.95
N TYR A 224 -25.68 11.83 -28.70
CA TYR A 224 -25.74 11.13 -29.99
C TYR A 224 -26.30 9.70 -29.92
N LYS A 225 -25.98 8.96 -28.85
CA LYS A 225 -26.43 7.56 -28.65
C LYS A 225 -27.69 7.43 -27.77
N GLY A 226 -28.25 8.53 -27.26
CA GLY A 226 -29.40 8.52 -26.35
C GLY A 226 -29.14 7.89 -24.97
N THR A 227 -30.21 7.67 -24.21
CA THR A 227 -30.18 6.97 -22.91
C THR A 227 -30.15 5.45 -23.14
N PRO A 228 -29.27 4.70 -22.44
CA PRO A 228 -29.23 3.24 -22.54
C PRO A 228 -30.57 2.59 -22.17
N THR A 229 -30.93 1.54 -22.89
CA THR A 229 -32.10 0.72 -22.58
C THR A 229 -31.89 -0.13 -21.33
N ASP A 230 -32.97 -0.61 -20.71
CA ASP A 230 -32.87 -1.49 -19.54
C ASP A 230 -32.12 -2.80 -19.84
N GLN A 231 -32.23 -3.31 -21.07
CA GLN A 231 -31.48 -4.48 -21.52
C GLN A 231 -29.98 -4.21 -21.62
N GLU A 232 -29.57 -3.07 -22.20
CA GLU A 232 -28.15 -2.68 -22.28
C GLU A 232 -27.55 -2.41 -20.90
N MET A 233 -28.33 -1.87 -19.96
CA MET A 233 -27.90 -1.73 -18.58
C MET A 233 -27.65 -3.08 -17.91
N LEU A 234 -28.55 -4.06 -18.12
CA LEU A 234 -28.38 -5.40 -17.57
C LEU A 234 -27.16 -6.11 -18.17
N GLN A 235 -26.93 -5.96 -19.47
CA GLN A 235 -25.72 -6.44 -20.14
C GLN A 235 -24.46 -5.77 -19.60
N GLY A 236 -24.50 -4.45 -19.39
CA GLY A 236 -23.40 -3.69 -18.78
C GLY A 236 -23.06 -4.17 -17.37
N LEU A 237 -24.07 -4.44 -16.55
CA LEU A 237 -23.90 -4.99 -15.21
C LEU A 237 -23.29 -6.39 -15.25
N THR A 238 -23.76 -7.26 -16.14
CA THR A 238 -23.21 -8.62 -16.32
C THR A 238 -21.75 -8.55 -16.73
N LEU A 239 -21.42 -7.72 -17.73
CA LEU A 239 -20.04 -7.53 -18.21
C LEU A 239 -19.13 -6.98 -17.11
N GLN A 240 -19.64 -6.06 -16.29
CA GLN A 240 -18.90 -5.50 -15.15
C GLN A 240 -18.60 -6.58 -14.10
N GLN A 241 -19.58 -7.41 -13.75
CA GLN A 241 -19.40 -8.53 -12.82
C GLN A 241 -18.38 -9.55 -13.36
N ASP A 242 -18.47 -9.92 -14.64
CA ASP A 242 -17.53 -10.85 -15.26
C ASP A 242 -16.11 -10.28 -15.30
N ARG A 243 -15.95 -8.97 -15.56
CA ARG A 243 -14.64 -8.29 -15.51
C ARG A 243 -14.05 -8.26 -14.10
N ASN A 244 -14.87 -8.07 -13.07
CA ASN A 244 -14.42 -8.11 -11.67
C ASN A 244 -13.95 -9.54 -11.31
N ARG A 245 -14.70 -10.58 -11.69
CA ARG A 245 -14.30 -11.99 -11.51
C ARG A 245 -13.00 -12.32 -12.24
N GLU A 246 -12.86 -11.84 -13.48
CA GLU A 246 -11.63 -12.04 -14.26
C GLU A 246 -10.43 -11.32 -13.61
N ALA A 247 -10.64 -10.15 -13.01
CA ALA A 247 -9.60 -9.43 -12.27
C ALA A 247 -9.16 -10.17 -11.01
N GLU A 248 -10.11 -10.73 -10.26
CA GLU A 248 -9.84 -11.58 -9.09
C GLU A 248 -9.03 -12.83 -9.48
N GLN A 249 -9.47 -13.55 -10.51
CA GLN A 249 -8.75 -14.72 -11.01
C GLN A 249 -7.31 -14.40 -11.47
N LYS A 250 -7.11 -13.24 -12.13
CA LYS A 250 -5.78 -12.80 -12.55
C LYS A 250 -4.90 -12.39 -11.37
N TYR A 251 -5.48 -11.79 -10.33
CA TYR A 251 -4.76 -11.50 -9.09
C TYR A 251 -4.27 -12.78 -8.43
N ASP A 252 -5.16 -13.76 -8.23
CA ASP A 252 -4.81 -15.04 -7.61
C ASP A 252 -3.77 -15.79 -8.43
N LYS A 253 -3.96 -15.82 -9.75
CA LYS A 253 -3.01 -16.42 -10.68
C LYS A 253 -1.64 -15.75 -10.60
N LEU A 254 -1.57 -14.41 -10.56
CA LEU A 254 -0.32 -13.68 -10.45
C LEU A 254 0.42 -14.02 -9.14
N VAL A 255 -0.28 -14.06 -8.01
CA VAL A 255 0.30 -14.45 -6.73
C VAL A 255 0.82 -15.89 -6.80
N SER A 256 0.03 -16.81 -7.35
CA SER A 256 0.42 -18.21 -7.53
C SER A 256 1.64 -18.36 -8.45
N ASP A 257 1.67 -17.63 -9.56
CA ASP A 257 2.76 -17.65 -10.53
C ASP A 257 4.07 -17.14 -9.93
N LEU A 258 4.01 -16.10 -9.08
CA LEU A 258 5.17 -15.58 -8.36
C LEU A 258 5.68 -16.57 -7.30
N LEU A 259 4.79 -17.23 -6.58
CA LEU A 259 5.16 -18.31 -5.65
C LEU A 259 5.83 -19.48 -6.37
N ALA A 260 5.26 -19.92 -7.49
CA ALA A 260 5.83 -21.01 -8.28
C ALA A 260 7.25 -20.69 -8.79
N CYS A 261 7.56 -19.41 -9.04
CA CYS A 261 8.91 -19.01 -9.39
C CYS A 261 9.91 -19.23 -8.25
N LEU A 262 9.46 -19.05 -6.99
CA LEU A 262 10.31 -19.18 -5.80
C LEU A 262 10.65 -20.63 -5.47
N ASP A 263 9.83 -21.59 -5.92
CA ASP A 263 10.11 -23.02 -5.77
C ASP A 263 11.20 -23.53 -6.72
N HIS A 264 11.61 -22.71 -7.71
CA HIS A 264 12.63 -23.10 -8.69
C HIS A 264 14.04 -23.00 -8.10
N ARG A 265 14.70 -24.14 -7.91
CA ARG A 265 16.01 -24.25 -7.22
C ARG A 265 17.13 -23.42 -7.85
N ASP A 266 17.14 -23.33 -9.18
CA ASP A 266 18.19 -22.62 -9.93
C ASP A 266 17.98 -21.11 -10.00
N LEU A 267 16.88 -20.58 -9.43
CA LEU A 267 16.60 -19.15 -9.49
C LEU A 267 17.66 -18.37 -8.68
N PRO A 268 18.39 -17.41 -9.29
CA PRO A 268 19.36 -16.65 -8.53
C PRO A 268 18.68 -15.85 -7.41
N ARG A 269 19.30 -15.81 -6.23
CA ARG A 269 18.74 -15.18 -5.01
C ARG A 269 18.17 -13.77 -5.24
N LYS A 270 18.81 -12.97 -6.09
CA LYS A 270 18.34 -11.63 -6.45
C LYS A 270 16.91 -11.65 -7.02
N PHE A 271 16.59 -12.58 -7.91
CA PHE A 271 15.26 -12.70 -8.50
C PHE A 271 14.24 -13.27 -7.52
N GLY A 272 14.68 -14.14 -6.60
CA GLY A 272 13.86 -14.54 -5.45
C GLY A 272 13.45 -13.33 -4.60
N TYR A 273 14.37 -12.42 -4.30
CA TYR A 273 14.04 -11.18 -3.59
C TYR A 273 13.08 -10.29 -4.37
N ILE A 274 13.24 -10.19 -5.69
CA ILE A 274 12.31 -9.45 -6.57
C ILE A 274 10.90 -10.05 -6.49
N ALA A 275 10.77 -11.37 -6.55
CA ALA A 275 9.47 -12.05 -6.47
C ALA A 275 8.77 -11.78 -5.14
N VAL A 276 9.50 -11.91 -4.01
CA VAL A 276 9.00 -11.52 -2.68
C VAL A 276 8.60 -10.05 -2.65
N SER A 277 9.38 -9.19 -3.30
CA SER A 277 9.12 -7.76 -3.37
C SER A 277 7.84 -7.41 -4.12
N PHE A 278 7.61 -8.07 -5.24
CA PHE A 278 6.40 -7.93 -6.03
C PHE A 278 5.17 -8.50 -5.31
N MET A 279 5.29 -9.66 -4.66
CA MET A 279 4.19 -10.21 -3.85
C MET A 279 3.77 -9.25 -2.73
N PHE A 280 4.72 -8.55 -2.12
CA PHE A 280 4.42 -7.55 -1.09
C PHE A 280 3.61 -6.36 -1.64
N LEU A 281 3.84 -5.95 -2.88
CA LEU A 281 3.03 -4.91 -3.54
C LEU A 281 1.58 -5.36 -3.81
N LEU A 282 1.31 -6.67 -3.83
CA LEU A 282 -0.02 -7.25 -4.04
C LEU A 282 -0.84 -7.33 -2.74
N LEU A 283 -0.28 -6.98 -1.59
CA LEU A 283 -1.00 -6.94 -0.33
C LEU A 283 -1.95 -5.73 -0.31
N ARG A 284 -3.24 -5.98 -0.08
CA ARG A 284 -4.32 -4.98 -0.17
C ARG A 284 -5.32 -5.13 0.95
N GLU A 285 -6.19 -4.15 1.19
CA GLU A 285 -7.16 -4.22 2.30
C GLU A 285 -8.47 -4.91 1.90
N ASP A 286 -8.89 -4.71 0.65
CA ASP A 286 -10.19 -5.08 0.09
C ASP A 286 -10.30 -6.56 -0.35
N HIS A 287 -9.18 -7.19 -0.71
CA HIS A 287 -9.16 -8.59 -1.12
C HIS A 287 -8.02 -9.33 -0.41
N PRO A 288 -8.28 -10.49 0.21
CA PRO A 288 -7.36 -11.06 1.16
C PRO A 288 -6.31 -11.94 0.46
N LEU A 289 -5.10 -12.01 1.00
CA LEU A 289 -3.98 -12.70 0.32
C LEU A 289 -4.26 -14.22 0.21
N PRO A 290 -3.96 -14.88 -0.94
CA PRO A 290 -4.14 -16.32 -1.10
C PRO A 290 -3.42 -17.14 -0.02
N VAL A 291 -4.03 -18.26 0.40
CA VAL A 291 -3.55 -19.09 1.53
C VAL A 291 -2.10 -19.58 1.34
N PRO A 292 -1.68 -20.07 0.16
CA PRO A 292 -0.28 -20.48 -0.05
C PRO A 292 0.71 -19.32 0.13
N ALA A 293 0.34 -18.11 -0.27
CA ALA A 293 1.16 -16.92 -0.08
C ALA A 293 1.23 -16.52 1.40
N ALA A 294 0.12 -16.64 2.13
CA ALA A 294 0.10 -16.40 3.58
C ALA A 294 1.03 -17.38 4.32
N LEU A 295 1.01 -18.67 3.97
CA LEU A 295 1.93 -19.67 4.50
C LEU A 295 3.39 -19.32 4.19
N PHE A 296 3.66 -18.94 2.94
CA PHE A 296 5.00 -18.55 2.51
C PHE A 296 5.54 -17.37 3.33
N VAL A 297 4.77 -16.28 3.50
CA VAL A 297 5.27 -15.11 4.25
C VAL A 297 5.43 -15.39 5.75
N VAL A 298 4.55 -16.20 6.35
CA VAL A 298 4.68 -16.59 7.77
C VAL A 298 5.94 -17.42 7.98
N LYS A 299 6.18 -18.45 7.16
CA LYS A 299 7.42 -19.25 7.23
C LYS A 299 8.69 -18.40 7.07
N ASN A 300 8.64 -17.40 6.19
CA ASN A 300 9.77 -16.53 5.89
C ASN A 300 10.06 -15.43 6.93
N LEU A 301 9.31 -15.37 8.03
CA LEU A 301 9.70 -14.55 9.19
C LEU A 301 11.07 -14.96 9.74
N ASN A 302 11.42 -16.26 9.64
CA ASN A 302 12.72 -16.81 10.06
C ASN A 302 13.74 -16.95 8.92
N HIS A 303 13.48 -16.38 7.75
CA HIS A 303 14.37 -16.51 6.60
C HIS A 303 15.77 -15.94 6.87
N GLU A 304 16.84 -16.52 6.32
CA GLU A 304 18.23 -16.08 6.60
C GLU A 304 18.55 -14.66 6.12
N ALA A 305 18.00 -14.29 4.96
CA ALA A 305 18.16 -12.95 4.39
C ALA A 305 17.31 -11.91 5.12
N PHE A 306 17.97 -10.87 5.65
CA PHE A 306 17.32 -9.79 6.38
C PHE A 306 16.21 -9.09 5.59
N ILE A 307 16.43 -8.83 4.30
CA ILE A 307 15.45 -8.16 3.43
C ILE A 307 14.13 -8.95 3.38
N VAL A 308 14.20 -10.27 3.20
CA VAL A 308 13.03 -11.15 3.14
C VAL A 308 12.28 -11.17 4.48
N ARG A 309 13.00 -11.22 5.61
CA ARG A 309 12.38 -11.13 6.94
C ARG A 309 11.63 -9.81 7.11
N LYS A 310 12.25 -8.69 6.77
CA LYS A 310 11.64 -7.35 6.91
C LYS A 310 10.35 -7.23 6.10
N MET A 311 10.34 -7.76 4.87
CA MET A 311 9.14 -7.79 4.02
C MET A 311 8.09 -8.74 4.57
N SER A 312 8.49 -9.89 5.10
CA SER A 312 7.58 -10.86 5.73
C SER A 312 6.92 -10.30 6.99
N ILE A 313 7.66 -9.56 7.85
CA ILE A 313 7.10 -8.87 9.02
C ILE A 313 6.01 -7.89 8.60
N ALA A 314 6.28 -7.08 7.58
CA ALA A 314 5.32 -6.14 7.05
C ALA A 314 4.10 -6.85 6.43
N ALA A 315 4.32 -7.92 5.68
CA ALA A 315 3.27 -8.72 5.05
C ALA A 315 2.34 -9.37 6.08
N VAL A 316 2.91 -10.03 7.09
CA VAL A 316 2.14 -10.65 8.18
C VAL A 316 1.38 -9.59 8.97
N GLY A 317 1.98 -8.42 9.22
CA GLY A 317 1.28 -7.27 9.82
C GLY A 317 0.05 -6.83 9.01
N GLY A 318 0.17 -6.78 7.68
CA GLY A 318 -0.96 -6.48 6.79
C GLY A 318 -2.00 -7.59 6.73
N ILE A 319 -1.61 -8.87 6.71
CA ILE A 319 -2.53 -10.01 6.82
C ILE A 319 -3.30 -9.95 8.14
N LEU A 320 -2.64 -9.64 9.26
CA LEU A 320 -3.30 -9.46 10.56
C LEU A 320 -4.31 -8.30 10.53
N LYS A 321 -4.07 -7.24 9.74
CA LYS A 321 -5.05 -6.17 9.51
C LYS A 321 -6.23 -6.63 8.66
N GLN A 322 -6.03 -7.42 7.61
CA GLN A 322 -7.12 -8.05 6.84
C GLN A 322 -7.98 -8.95 7.74
N LEU A 323 -7.34 -9.70 8.64
CA LEU A 323 -8.00 -10.60 9.59
C LEU A 323 -8.61 -9.87 10.80
N LYS A 324 -8.58 -8.54 10.84
CA LYS A 324 -9.15 -7.77 11.96
C LYS A 324 -10.68 -7.95 11.97
N ARG A 325 -11.20 -8.55 13.04
CA ARG A 325 -12.64 -8.67 13.25
C ARG A 325 -13.27 -7.29 13.53
N PRO A 326 -14.41 -6.96 12.89
CA PRO A 326 -15.13 -5.72 13.16
C PRO A 326 -15.62 -5.73 14.61
N GLN A 327 -15.35 -4.63 15.32
CA GLN A 327 -15.77 -4.44 16.71
C GLN A 327 -17.11 -3.71 16.73
N LYS A 328 -18.02 -4.14 17.61
CA LYS A 328 -19.33 -3.51 17.78
C LYS A 328 -19.16 -2.13 18.37
N LYS A 329 -19.86 -1.15 17.79
CA LYS A 329 -19.90 0.23 18.25
C LYS A 329 -21.32 0.62 18.60
N ILE A 330 -21.47 1.46 19.61
CA ILE A 330 -22.75 1.98 20.08
C ILE A 330 -22.72 3.50 20.08
N THR A 331 -23.87 4.11 19.83
CA THR A 331 -24.07 5.55 19.94
C THR A 331 -24.45 5.85 21.38
N VAL A 332 -23.71 6.76 22.02
CA VAL A 332 -23.94 7.18 23.40
C VAL A 332 -24.17 8.69 23.40
N ASN A 333 -25.11 9.16 24.20
CA ASN A 333 -25.32 10.58 24.39
C ASN A 333 -24.37 11.10 25.49
N PRO A 334 -23.43 12.02 25.19
CA PRO A 334 -22.50 12.55 26.18
C PRO A 334 -23.18 13.26 27.35
N CYS A 335 -24.36 13.87 27.12
CA CYS A 335 -25.12 14.56 28.16
C CYS A 335 -25.70 13.59 29.19
N ASP A 336 -26.09 12.38 28.75
CA ASP A 336 -26.63 11.35 29.65
C ASP A 336 -25.51 10.79 30.55
N MET A 337 -24.28 10.76 30.05
CA MET A 337 -23.08 10.32 30.80
C MET A 337 -22.62 11.36 31.83
N SER A 338 -22.69 12.65 31.48
CA SER A 338 -22.27 13.73 32.38
C SER A 338 -23.37 14.16 33.36
N GLY A 339 -24.64 13.89 33.04
CA GLY A 339 -25.80 14.42 33.77
C GLY A 339 -26.01 15.92 33.56
N VAL A 340 -25.32 16.53 32.60
CA VAL A 340 -25.33 17.97 32.34
C VAL A 340 -25.81 18.26 30.91
N THR A 341 -26.78 19.17 30.77
CA THR A 341 -27.12 19.77 29.47
C THR A 341 -26.03 20.74 29.04
N GLU A 342 -25.48 20.53 27.84
CA GLU A 342 -24.45 21.40 27.28
C GLU A 342 -25.00 22.80 26.97
N PRO A 343 -24.27 23.86 27.33
CA PRO A 343 -24.66 25.24 27.02
C PRO A 343 -24.64 25.52 25.52
N GLU A 344 -25.52 26.41 25.04
CA GLU A 344 -25.51 26.86 23.64
C GLU A 344 -24.23 27.64 23.32
N GLY A 345 -23.37 27.07 22.47
CA GLY A 345 -22.14 27.71 22.00
C GLY A 345 -20.94 26.76 21.94
N THR A 346 -19.84 27.21 21.32
CA THR A 346 -18.58 26.45 21.32
C THR A 346 -17.73 26.89 22.51
N ALA A 347 -17.69 26.07 23.55
CA ALA A 347 -16.77 26.26 24.68
C ALA A 347 -15.64 25.23 24.55
N VAL A 348 -14.39 25.71 24.52
CA VAL A 348 -13.19 24.86 24.34
C VAL A 348 -12.51 24.67 25.68
N GLY A 349 -12.07 23.44 25.96
CA GLY A 349 -11.32 23.10 27.16
C GLY A 349 -12.09 22.18 28.10
N ASP A 350 -11.71 22.23 29.37
CA ASP A 350 -12.30 21.43 30.44
C ASP A 350 -13.66 22.02 30.84
N ARG A 351 -14.72 21.20 30.79
CA ARG A 351 -16.12 21.59 30.94
C ARG A 351 -16.84 20.55 31.79
N PRO A 352 -17.90 20.93 32.54
CA PRO A 352 -18.67 19.97 33.33
C PRO A 352 -19.20 18.78 32.49
N GLY A 353 -19.62 19.03 31.25
CA GLY A 353 -20.13 17.99 30.37
C GLY A 353 -19.06 17.01 29.84
N ASN A 354 -17.76 17.37 29.89
CA ASN A 354 -16.66 16.50 29.47
C ASN A 354 -15.73 16.06 30.62
N GLU A 355 -16.03 16.43 31.86
CA GLU A 355 -15.25 16.09 33.05
C GLU A 355 -15.13 14.58 33.26
N TRP A 356 -16.16 13.82 32.92
CA TRP A 356 -16.17 12.36 32.98
C TRP A 356 -15.17 11.69 32.02
N LEU A 357 -14.67 12.41 31.00
CA LEU A 357 -13.61 11.93 30.12
C LEU A 357 -12.21 12.10 30.72
N GLN A 358 -12.07 12.96 31.72
CA GLN A 358 -10.79 13.24 32.35
C GLN A 358 -10.34 12.04 33.19
N TYR A 359 -9.02 11.94 33.36
CA TYR A 359 -8.46 10.89 34.20
C TYR A 359 -8.61 11.26 35.67
N HIS A 360 -9.32 10.43 36.43
CA HIS A 360 -9.43 10.52 37.89
C HIS A 360 -8.93 9.20 38.50
N SER A 361 -8.03 9.28 39.48
CA SER A 361 -7.48 8.08 40.15
C SER A 361 -8.54 7.26 40.88
N ASP A 362 -9.57 7.95 41.37
CA ASP A 362 -10.54 7.37 42.30
C ASP A 362 -11.69 6.66 41.58
N SER A 363 -11.92 6.97 40.30
CA SER A 363 -13.02 6.44 39.48
C SER A 363 -12.60 5.26 38.59
N LEU A 364 -11.39 4.74 38.75
CA LEU A 364 -10.90 3.64 37.93
C LEU A 364 -11.64 2.32 38.22
N PRO A 365 -12.02 1.56 37.18
CA PRO A 365 -12.64 0.25 37.35
C PRO A 365 -11.64 -0.73 38.00
N LYS A 366 -12.05 -1.33 39.12
CA LYS A 366 -11.26 -2.29 39.92
C LYS A 366 -11.76 -3.73 39.83
N ASP A 367 -12.93 -3.94 39.25
CA ASP A 367 -13.54 -5.25 39.03
C ASP A 367 -14.15 -5.34 37.62
N GLU A 368 -14.56 -6.55 37.22
CA GLU A 368 -15.10 -6.82 35.90
C GLU A 368 -16.44 -6.11 35.65
N GLN A 369 -17.29 -5.95 36.67
CA GLN A 369 -18.59 -5.29 36.53
C GLN A 369 -18.41 -3.79 36.25
N ALA A 370 -17.59 -3.13 37.05
CA ALA A 370 -17.20 -1.74 36.85
C ALA A 370 -16.53 -1.55 35.49
N TRP A 371 -15.62 -2.45 35.10
CA TRP A 371 -14.95 -2.40 33.79
C TRP A 371 -15.94 -2.46 32.62
N ASN A 372 -16.91 -3.38 32.66
CA ASN A 372 -17.88 -3.54 31.59
C ASN A 372 -18.90 -2.39 31.53
N SER A 373 -19.18 -1.74 32.67
CA SER A 373 -20.03 -0.55 32.73
C SER A 373 -19.30 0.75 32.35
N PHE A 374 -17.96 0.76 32.35
CA PHE A 374 -17.17 1.96 32.16
C PHE A 374 -17.15 2.39 30.68
N CYS A 375 -17.46 3.66 30.42
CA CYS A 375 -17.45 4.21 29.07
C CYS A 375 -16.04 4.63 28.65
N PHE A 376 -15.40 3.77 27.85
CA PHE A 376 -14.05 4.03 27.36
C PHE A 376 -14.05 4.88 26.09
N VAL A 377 -13.56 6.11 26.22
CA VAL A 377 -13.40 7.03 25.09
C VAL A 377 -11.93 7.12 24.73
N GLU A 378 -11.61 6.63 23.54
CA GLU A 378 -10.21 6.51 23.14
C GLU A 378 -9.67 7.82 22.60
N LYS A 379 -10.40 8.43 21.67
CA LYS A 379 -9.89 9.57 20.91
C LYS A 379 -9.81 10.79 21.80
N SER A 380 -8.59 11.24 22.08
CA SER A 380 -8.29 12.35 23.00
C SER A 380 -8.81 13.73 22.57
N TYR A 381 -9.38 13.86 21.36
CA TYR A 381 -9.90 15.13 20.84
C TYR A 381 -11.43 15.23 20.93
N LEU A 382 -12.13 14.13 21.22
CA LEU A 382 -13.58 14.14 21.30
C LEU A 382 -14.03 14.89 22.54
N GLY A 383 -15.01 15.80 22.40
CA GLY A 383 -15.54 16.57 23.52
C GLY A 383 -14.66 17.72 23.99
N TYR A 384 -13.47 17.94 23.40
CA TYR A 384 -12.58 19.05 23.78
C TYR A 384 -13.11 20.41 23.33
N SER A 385 -13.58 20.52 22.09
CA SER A 385 -14.18 21.75 21.54
C SER A 385 -15.71 21.68 21.43
N CYS A 386 -16.21 20.53 20.98
CA CYS A 386 -17.63 20.26 20.81
C CYS A 386 -17.85 18.75 20.68
N TRP A 387 -19.09 18.31 20.89
CA TRP A 387 -19.49 16.93 20.64
C TRP A 387 -19.78 16.71 19.14
N PRO A 388 -19.43 15.56 18.55
CA PRO A 388 -19.87 15.20 17.21
C PRO A 388 -21.39 15.00 17.20
N LYS A 389 -22.01 15.10 16.01
CA LYS A 389 -23.45 14.80 15.82
C LYS A 389 -23.82 13.40 16.31
N GLU A 390 -22.96 12.43 16.04
CA GLU A 390 -23.06 11.07 16.53
C GLU A 390 -21.81 10.76 17.34
N PHE A 391 -21.99 10.55 18.65
CA PHE A 391 -20.90 10.18 19.54
C PHE A 391 -20.85 8.66 19.67
N ILE A 392 -19.88 8.08 18.96
CA ILE A 392 -19.76 6.63 18.79
C ILE A 392 -18.61 6.11 19.64
N VAL A 393 -18.90 5.14 20.51
CA VAL A 393 -17.94 4.44 21.35
C VAL A 393 -18.01 2.92 21.10
N TYR A 394 -17.03 2.17 21.59
CA TYR A 394 -17.08 0.71 21.49
C TYR A 394 -18.07 0.15 22.51
N ALA A 395 -18.80 -0.90 22.12
CA ALA A 395 -19.66 -1.62 23.04
C ALA A 395 -18.84 -2.30 24.16
N PRO A 396 -19.43 -2.58 25.33
CA PRO A 396 -18.83 -3.38 26.39
C PRO A 396 -18.33 -4.75 25.91
N ILE A 397 -17.35 -5.33 26.60
CA ILE A 397 -16.73 -6.62 26.25
C ILE A 397 -17.74 -7.76 26.05
N PRO A 398 -18.82 -7.91 26.85
CA PRO A 398 -19.81 -8.96 26.64
C PRO A 398 -20.53 -8.91 25.28
N GLU A 399 -20.58 -7.73 24.64
CA GLU A 399 -21.20 -7.53 23.33
C GLU A 399 -20.20 -7.56 22.17
N GLN A 400 -18.90 -7.65 22.46
CA GLN A 400 -17.85 -7.74 21.46
C GLN A 400 -17.72 -9.18 20.92
N PRO A 401 -17.09 -9.35 19.73
CA PRO A 401 -16.78 -10.68 19.23
C PRO A 401 -15.97 -11.48 20.24
N LYS A 402 -16.38 -12.74 20.47
CA LYS A 402 -15.64 -13.66 21.34
C LYS A 402 -14.22 -13.89 20.84
N ASP A 403 -13.36 -14.27 21.78
CA ASP A 403 -12.00 -14.70 21.50
C ASP A 403 -11.95 -15.83 20.47
N LEU A 404 -10.87 -15.85 19.71
CA LEU A 404 -10.65 -16.80 18.64
C LEU A 404 -10.37 -18.19 19.24
N SER A 405 -11.27 -19.14 19.01
CA SER A 405 -11.04 -20.56 19.29
C SER A 405 -10.51 -21.28 18.03
N PRO A 406 -9.73 -22.37 18.18
CA PRO A 406 -9.20 -23.15 17.05
C PRO A 406 -10.27 -23.64 16.06
N GLU A 407 -11.49 -23.85 16.52
CA GLU A 407 -12.62 -24.33 15.72
C GLU A 407 -13.18 -23.28 14.73
N ILE A 408 -13.01 -21.99 15.06
CA ILE A 408 -13.57 -20.86 14.28
C ILE A 408 -12.49 -20.22 13.39
N MET A 409 -11.23 -20.65 13.51
CA MET A 409 -10.12 -20.09 12.73
C MET A 409 -10.26 -20.42 11.25
N ASN A 410 -10.13 -19.40 10.40
CA ASN A 410 -9.92 -19.63 8.98
C ASN A 410 -8.49 -20.15 8.71
N GLU A 411 -8.24 -20.65 7.49
CA GLU A 411 -6.95 -21.26 7.14
C GLU A 411 -5.75 -20.32 7.37
N ARG A 412 -5.88 -19.02 7.08
CA ARG A 412 -4.81 -18.04 7.32
C ARG A 412 -4.58 -17.77 8.79
N GLU A 413 -5.67 -17.73 9.57
CA GLU A 413 -5.57 -17.60 11.02
C GLU A 413 -4.85 -18.81 11.61
N ARG A 414 -5.22 -20.01 11.17
CA ARG A 414 -4.60 -21.26 11.59
C ARG A 414 -3.11 -21.33 11.26
N ILE A 415 -2.72 -20.90 10.06
CA ILE A 415 -1.30 -20.80 9.66
C ILE A 415 -0.52 -19.94 10.66
N ILE A 416 -1.02 -18.75 11.00
CA ILE A 416 -0.33 -17.86 11.95
C ILE A 416 -0.33 -18.50 13.34
N TYR A 417 -1.47 -19.04 13.78
CA TYR A 417 -1.60 -19.68 15.08
C TYR A 417 -0.57 -20.80 15.26
N ASP A 418 -0.53 -21.78 14.35
CA ASP A 418 0.33 -22.95 14.43
C ASP A 418 1.81 -22.56 14.54
N HIS A 419 2.27 -21.55 13.78
CA HIS A 419 3.66 -21.09 13.82
C HIS A 419 3.99 -20.28 15.08
N PHE A 420 3.08 -19.43 15.57
CA PHE A 420 3.33 -18.63 16.77
C PHE A 420 3.09 -19.40 18.08
N THR A 421 2.45 -20.57 18.02
CA THR A 421 2.40 -21.53 19.13
C THR A 421 3.59 -22.48 19.17
N ASP A 422 4.33 -22.65 18.07
CA ASP A 422 5.54 -23.48 18.02
C ASP A 422 6.73 -22.79 18.73
N PRO A 423 7.22 -23.32 19.86
CA PRO A 423 8.34 -22.74 20.58
C PRO A 423 9.63 -22.69 19.77
N VAL A 424 9.84 -23.63 18.83
CA VAL A 424 11.04 -23.69 18.00
C VAL A 424 11.03 -22.52 17.01
N PHE A 425 9.93 -22.34 16.30
CA PHE A 425 9.74 -21.22 15.40
C PHE A 425 9.89 -19.86 16.11
N VAL A 426 9.23 -19.67 17.26
CA VAL A 426 9.28 -18.42 18.02
C VAL A 426 10.69 -18.14 18.56
N SER A 427 11.39 -19.15 19.08
CA SER A 427 12.77 -19.01 19.55
C SER A 427 13.71 -18.55 18.44
N GLN A 428 13.60 -19.12 17.24
CA GLN A 428 14.37 -18.71 16.06
C GLN A 428 14.01 -17.27 15.64
N LEU A 429 12.72 -16.93 15.66
CA LEU A 429 12.25 -15.59 15.33
C LEU A 429 12.84 -14.55 16.27
N PHE A 430 12.73 -14.78 17.58
CA PHE A 430 13.26 -13.88 18.60
C PHE A 430 14.77 -13.71 18.49
N LYS A 431 15.51 -14.80 18.25
CA LYS A 431 16.95 -14.76 18.00
C LYS A 431 17.28 -13.91 16.77
N SER A 432 16.52 -14.05 15.69
CA SER A 432 16.75 -13.32 14.44
C SER A 432 16.42 -11.82 14.55
N LEU A 433 15.39 -11.46 15.34
CA LEU A 433 14.93 -10.08 15.50
C LEU A 433 15.71 -9.30 16.56
N SER A 434 16.35 -9.98 17.51
CA SER A 434 17.26 -9.36 18.49
C SER A 434 18.65 -9.02 17.92
N ILE A 435 18.93 -9.39 16.67
CA ILE A 435 20.19 -9.04 15.99
C ILE A 435 20.05 -7.64 15.37
N GLU A 436 21.13 -6.85 15.46
CA GLU A 436 21.19 -5.50 14.87
C GLU A 436 21.14 -5.57 13.35
N ASP A 437 20.31 -4.71 12.76
CA ASP A 437 20.28 -4.49 11.30
C ASP A 437 21.47 -3.59 10.90
N ARG A 438 21.64 -2.49 11.62
CA ARG A 438 22.72 -1.51 11.41
C ARG A 438 23.33 -1.11 12.75
N PRO A 439 24.58 -1.52 13.03
CA PRO A 439 25.26 -1.20 14.28
C PRO A 439 25.19 0.31 14.60
N GLY A 440 24.67 0.66 15.78
CA GLY A 440 24.52 2.03 16.28
C GLY A 440 23.54 2.94 15.49
N LYS A 441 22.75 2.37 14.56
CA LYS A 441 21.73 3.11 13.79
C LYS A 441 20.34 2.50 13.87
N ASP A 442 20.21 1.39 14.57
CA ASP A 442 18.92 0.77 14.83
C ASP A 442 18.06 1.69 15.69
N ARG A 443 16.77 1.64 15.42
CA ARG A 443 15.74 2.42 16.11
C ARG A 443 14.50 1.57 16.21
N PHE A 444 13.56 2.02 17.02
CA PHE A 444 12.23 1.43 17.09
C PHE A 444 11.62 1.17 15.69
N SER A 445 11.34 -0.09 15.40
CA SER A 445 10.76 -0.54 14.14
C SER A 445 9.23 -0.54 14.22
N SER A 446 8.63 0.42 13.50
CA SER A 446 7.17 0.46 13.33
C SER A 446 6.60 -0.83 12.73
N LEU A 447 7.35 -1.52 11.84
CA LEU A 447 6.88 -2.78 11.23
C LEU A 447 6.75 -3.90 12.26
N ARG A 448 7.74 -4.06 13.14
CA ARG A 448 7.72 -5.08 14.20
C ARG A 448 6.64 -4.76 15.23
N PHE A 449 6.50 -3.48 15.61
CA PHE A 449 5.38 -3.03 16.44
C PHE A 449 4.02 -3.43 15.85
N HIS A 450 3.78 -3.17 14.55
CA HIS A 450 2.51 -3.51 13.89
C HIS A 450 2.26 -5.03 13.82
N LEU A 451 3.32 -5.83 13.65
CA LEU A 451 3.24 -7.29 13.74
C LEU A 451 2.72 -7.71 15.13
N PHE A 452 3.40 -7.33 16.21
CA PHE A 452 3.00 -7.72 17.56
C PHE A 452 1.64 -7.15 17.95
N LYS A 453 1.37 -5.88 17.63
CA LYS A 453 0.04 -5.28 17.79
C LYS A 453 -1.05 -6.10 17.10
N GLY A 454 -0.81 -6.54 15.86
CA GLY A 454 -1.73 -7.38 15.12
C GLY A 454 -1.94 -8.76 15.76
N LEU A 455 -0.87 -9.40 16.24
CA LEU A 455 -0.92 -10.70 16.91
C LEU A 455 -1.79 -10.64 18.16
N PHE A 456 -1.50 -9.70 19.07
CA PHE A 456 -2.24 -9.57 20.33
C PHE A 456 -3.65 -9.00 20.15
N ARG A 457 -3.91 -8.25 19.07
CA ARG A 457 -5.28 -7.83 18.72
C ARG A 457 -6.14 -8.99 18.23
N ASN A 458 -5.57 -9.89 17.43
CA ASN A 458 -6.36 -10.93 16.75
C ASN A 458 -6.44 -12.24 17.55
N TYR A 459 -5.39 -12.60 18.29
CA TYR A 459 -5.27 -13.87 19.03
C TYR A 459 -5.26 -13.68 20.55
N THR A 460 -5.48 -12.46 21.01
CA THR A 460 -5.45 -12.09 22.42
C THR A 460 -4.21 -12.62 23.15
N ASP A 461 -4.38 -13.39 24.20
CA ASP A 461 -3.33 -13.91 25.08
C ASP A 461 -2.75 -15.26 24.63
N ALA A 462 -3.24 -15.84 23.54
CA ALA A 462 -2.89 -17.21 23.12
C ALA A 462 -1.38 -17.45 22.94
N PHE A 463 -0.62 -16.44 22.52
CA PHE A 463 0.82 -16.56 22.30
C PHE A 463 1.66 -16.18 23.53
N LEU A 464 1.06 -15.58 24.57
CA LEU A 464 1.82 -15.17 25.76
C LEU A 464 2.57 -16.32 26.45
N PRO A 465 2.03 -17.56 26.59
CA PRO A 465 2.77 -18.66 27.19
C PRO A 465 4.12 -18.94 26.52
N VAL A 466 4.19 -18.79 25.19
CA VAL A 466 5.42 -19.03 24.41
C VAL A 466 6.32 -17.79 24.41
N LEU A 467 5.74 -16.59 24.35
CA LEU A 467 6.49 -15.33 24.22
C LEU A 467 7.08 -14.83 25.55
N LYS A 468 6.39 -15.04 26.68
CA LYS A 468 6.79 -14.50 28.00
C LYS A 468 8.23 -14.86 28.41
N PRO A 469 8.68 -16.14 28.36
CA PRO A 469 10.04 -16.51 28.76
C PRO A 469 11.11 -15.82 27.91
N HIS A 470 10.82 -15.59 26.62
CA HIS A 470 11.74 -14.89 25.74
C HIS A 470 11.81 -13.40 26.08
N ILE A 471 10.68 -12.73 26.33
CA ILE A 471 10.64 -11.30 26.69
C ILE A 471 11.40 -11.05 28.01
N GLU A 472 11.17 -11.88 29.02
CA GLU A 472 11.86 -11.80 30.33
C GLU A 472 13.38 -11.95 30.19
N ARG A 473 13.82 -12.90 29.35
CA ARG A 473 15.24 -13.09 29.06
C ARG A 473 15.84 -11.87 28.36
N LEU A 474 15.13 -11.30 27.38
CA LEU A 474 15.62 -10.17 26.59
C LEU A 474 15.74 -8.88 27.43
N VAL A 475 14.78 -8.58 28.31
CA VAL A 475 14.84 -7.41 29.22
C VAL A 475 16.09 -7.44 30.11
N ASN A 476 16.57 -8.63 30.45
CA ASN A 476 17.74 -8.79 31.30
C ASN A 476 19.08 -8.72 30.55
N TYR A 477 19.05 -8.77 29.23
CA TYR A 477 20.25 -8.81 28.40
C TYR A 477 20.76 -7.39 28.11
N PRO A 478 22.04 -7.07 28.38
CA PRO A 478 22.55 -5.68 28.38
C PRO A 478 22.75 -5.06 26.99
N LYS A 479 22.27 -5.70 25.91
CA LYS A 479 22.53 -5.27 24.53
C LYS A 479 21.46 -4.32 24.03
N GLU A 480 21.86 -3.19 23.45
CA GLU A 480 20.99 -2.13 22.92
C GLU A 480 19.87 -2.67 22.02
N SER A 481 20.21 -3.42 20.96
CA SER A 481 19.24 -4.03 20.05
C SER A 481 18.19 -4.91 20.71
N THR A 482 18.54 -5.51 21.84
CA THR A 482 17.63 -6.36 22.59
C THR A 482 16.58 -5.51 23.31
N HIS A 483 16.99 -4.37 23.88
CA HIS A 483 16.06 -3.41 24.48
C HIS A 483 15.13 -2.78 23.43
N HIS A 484 15.62 -2.47 22.22
CA HIS A 484 14.78 -1.98 21.12
C HIS A 484 13.67 -2.97 20.77
N PHE A 485 14.05 -4.24 20.60
CA PHE A 485 13.11 -5.29 20.25
C PHE A 485 12.08 -5.56 21.35
N VAL A 486 12.49 -5.54 22.62
CA VAL A 486 11.56 -5.65 23.75
C VAL A 486 10.57 -4.49 23.76
N ALA A 487 11.04 -3.26 23.57
CA ALA A 487 10.17 -2.08 23.54
C ALA A 487 9.10 -2.20 22.43
N GLU A 488 9.47 -2.71 21.25
CA GLU A 488 8.53 -2.99 20.15
C GLU A 488 7.47 -4.02 20.52
N ILE A 489 7.85 -5.11 21.20
CA ILE A 489 6.93 -6.16 21.66
C ILE A 489 5.99 -5.61 22.72
N ILE A 490 6.50 -4.91 23.74
CA ILE A 490 5.69 -4.35 24.84
C ILE A 490 4.69 -3.32 24.28
N ALA A 491 5.15 -2.42 23.40
CA ALA A 491 4.26 -1.48 22.74
C ALA A 491 3.17 -2.20 21.94
N GLY A 492 3.53 -3.23 21.18
CA GLY A 492 2.59 -4.05 20.42
C GLY A 492 1.58 -4.77 21.32
N LEU A 493 2.05 -5.37 22.41
CA LEU A 493 1.24 -6.08 23.39
C LEU A 493 0.20 -5.16 24.04
N ILE A 494 0.64 -4.02 24.56
CA ILE A 494 -0.25 -3.04 25.20
C ILE A 494 -1.24 -2.45 24.19
N ARG A 495 -0.80 -2.11 22.97
CA ARG A 495 -1.71 -1.58 21.94
C ARG A 495 -2.64 -2.64 21.37
N GLY A 496 -2.27 -3.91 21.43
CA GLY A 496 -3.07 -5.05 21.02
C GLY A 496 -4.13 -5.46 22.04
N SER A 497 -3.89 -5.20 23.33
CA SER A 497 -4.79 -5.56 24.45
C SER A 497 -5.95 -4.60 24.68
N LYS A 498 -6.13 -3.64 23.79
CA LYS A 498 -7.17 -2.61 23.79
C LYS A 498 -8.60 -3.14 24.03
N HIS A 499 -8.93 -4.30 23.45
CA HIS A 499 -10.28 -4.89 23.52
C HIS A 499 -10.28 -6.21 24.32
N TRP A 500 -9.32 -6.39 25.23
CA TRP A 500 -9.27 -7.58 26.08
C TRP A 500 -10.26 -7.47 27.26
N SER A 501 -10.65 -8.63 27.81
CA SER A 501 -11.40 -8.71 29.05
C SER A 501 -10.58 -8.23 30.25
N PHE A 502 -11.28 -7.86 31.32
CA PHE A 502 -10.67 -7.36 32.55
C PHE A 502 -9.58 -8.30 33.09
N ASP A 503 -9.88 -9.59 33.25
CA ASP A 503 -8.94 -10.60 33.77
C ASP A 503 -7.64 -10.68 32.97
N LYS A 504 -7.75 -10.60 31.63
CA LYS A 504 -6.59 -10.65 30.73
C LYS A 504 -5.76 -9.38 30.84
N VAL A 505 -6.41 -8.23 31.02
CA VAL A 505 -5.73 -6.94 31.23
C VAL A 505 -5.02 -6.91 32.59
N GLU A 506 -5.63 -7.43 33.65
CA GLU A 506 -5.00 -7.61 34.96
C GLU A 506 -3.75 -8.51 34.86
N ALA A 507 -3.89 -9.69 34.26
CA ALA A 507 -2.79 -10.63 34.06
C ALA A 507 -1.66 -10.04 33.19
N LEU A 508 -2.03 -9.21 32.19
CA LEU A 508 -1.07 -8.48 31.37
C LEU A 508 -0.28 -7.48 32.22
N TRP A 509 -0.94 -6.66 33.04
CA TRP A 509 -0.27 -5.63 33.83
C TRP A 509 0.61 -6.22 34.93
N ALA A 510 0.18 -7.30 35.57
CA ALA A 510 0.99 -8.05 36.52
C ALA A 510 2.33 -8.53 35.91
N PHE A 511 2.33 -8.80 34.60
CA PHE A 511 3.53 -9.18 33.84
C PHE A 511 4.34 -7.97 33.33
N VAL A 512 3.69 -6.96 32.76
CA VAL A 512 4.35 -5.83 32.10
C VAL A 512 4.95 -4.84 33.09
N ILE A 513 4.31 -4.58 34.24
CA ILE A 513 4.79 -3.58 35.21
C ILE A 513 6.21 -3.94 35.72
N PRO A 514 6.47 -5.17 36.22
CA PRO A 514 7.82 -5.56 36.63
C PRO A 514 8.84 -5.43 35.50
N LEU A 515 8.48 -5.85 34.27
CA LEU A 515 9.36 -5.76 33.11
C LEU A 515 9.71 -4.32 32.75
N MET A 516 8.73 -3.43 32.73
CA MET A 516 8.93 -2.00 32.50
C MET A 516 9.83 -1.41 33.58
N ARG A 517 9.62 -1.75 34.86
CA ARG A 517 10.50 -1.29 35.95
C ARG A 517 11.95 -1.75 35.76
N THR A 518 12.17 -3.01 35.38
CA THR A 518 13.52 -3.53 35.09
C THR A 518 14.14 -2.92 33.84
N ALA A 519 13.35 -2.68 32.80
CA ALA A 519 13.84 -2.07 31.56
C ALA A 519 14.21 -0.60 31.77
N LEU A 520 13.35 0.16 32.47
CA LEU A 520 13.55 1.58 32.75
C LEU A 520 14.73 1.83 33.70
N SER A 521 15.02 0.91 34.63
CA SER A 521 16.19 1.02 35.51
C SER A 521 17.52 0.77 34.79
N LYS A 522 17.48 0.12 33.62
CA LYS A 522 18.65 -0.19 32.78
C LYS A 522 18.79 0.74 31.57
N LEU A 523 18.08 1.87 31.56
CA LEU A 523 18.16 2.84 30.46
C LEU A 523 19.56 3.41 30.31
N ASN A 524 19.96 3.57 29.06
CA ASN A 524 21.18 4.25 28.66
C ASN A 524 20.87 5.31 27.59
N VAL A 525 21.88 6.10 27.19
CA VAL A 525 21.71 7.20 26.22
C VAL A 525 21.17 6.73 24.87
N GLU A 526 21.50 5.51 24.48
CA GLU A 526 21.13 4.91 23.19
C GLU A 526 19.65 4.44 23.19
N THR A 527 19.23 3.77 24.26
CA THR A 527 17.88 3.19 24.40
C THR A 527 16.82 4.17 24.91
N PHE A 528 17.21 5.29 25.53
CA PHE A 528 16.28 6.28 26.09
C PHE A 528 15.24 6.78 25.09
N LYS A 529 15.69 7.08 23.86
CA LYS A 529 14.80 7.60 22.80
C LYS A 529 13.76 6.57 22.37
N ASP A 530 14.16 5.30 22.29
CA ASP A 530 13.28 4.22 21.85
C ASP A 530 12.26 3.84 22.93
N TRP A 531 12.66 3.83 24.20
CA TRP A 531 11.70 3.67 25.30
C TRP A 531 10.78 4.88 25.44
N GLY A 532 11.28 6.09 25.23
CA GLY A 532 10.45 7.30 25.14
C GLY A 532 9.41 7.20 24.02
N TYR A 533 9.83 6.74 22.83
CA TYR A 533 8.91 6.48 21.72
C TYR A 533 7.90 5.38 22.08
N CYS A 534 8.33 4.25 22.63
CA CYS A 534 7.49 3.16 23.11
C CYS A 534 6.40 3.66 24.07
N VAL A 535 6.77 4.38 25.15
CA VAL A 535 5.82 4.93 26.12
C VAL A 535 4.88 5.94 25.45
N SER A 536 5.39 6.82 24.59
CA SER A 536 4.53 7.74 23.83
C SER A 536 3.52 6.99 22.96
N LEU A 537 3.94 5.92 22.29
CA LEU A 537 3.10 5.13 21.41
C LEU A 537 2.06 4.33 22.19
N ILE A 538 2.38 3.91 23.41
CA ILE A 538 1.46 3.26 24.33
C ILE A 538 0.41 4.25 24.86
N CYS A 539 0.80 5.49 25.18
CA CYS A 539 -0.08 6.48 25.83
C CYS A 539 -0.88 7.38 24.86
N VAL A 540 -0.43 7.50 23.60
CA VAL A 540 -1.00 8.43 22.62
C VAL A 540 -1.90 7.72 21.60
N CYS A 541 -3.04 8.34 21.31
CA CYS A 541 -3.82 8.04 20.12
C CYS A 541 -3.08 8.55 18.89
N GLU A 542 -2.51 7.66 18.08
CA GLU A 542 -2.03 8.09 16.77
C GLU A 542 -3.23 8.56 15.93
N LYS A 543 -3.23 9.85 15.55
CA LYS A 543 -3.86 10.24 14.28
C LYS A 543 -3.01 9.58 13.20
N GLY A 544 -3.63 8.76 12.33
CA GLY A 544 -2.96 8.20 11.15
C GLY A 544 -2.37 9.31 10.29
N SER A 545 -1.09 9.62 10.51
CA SER A 545 -0.30 10.54 9.71
C SER A 545 0.95 9.81 9.28
N SER A 546 0.87 9.13 8.14
CA SER A 546 2.07 8.75 7.38
C SER A 546 1.79 8.87 5.89
N LYS A 547 2.51 9.78 5.24
CA LYS A 547 2.76 9.73 3.80
C LYS A 547 3.71 8.56 3.56
N GLY A 548 3.20 7.43 3.09
CA GLY A 548 3.99 6.24 2.74
C GLY A 548 3.11 5.07 2.31
N LEU A 549 3.54 4.33 1.29
CA LEU A 549 2.73 3.48 0.40
C LEU A 549 1.92 2.31 1.02
N LEU A 550 1.83 2.14 2.34
CA LEU A 550 1.09 1.02 2.97
C LEU A 550 0.42 1.38 4.32
N ALA A 551 0.09 2.65 4.56
CA ALA A 551 -0.58 3.06 5.80
C ALA A 551 -2.02 3.55 5.56
N PRO A 552 -3.06 2.78 5.94
CA PRO A 552 -4.44 3.26 5.91
C PRO A 552 -4.75 4.24 7.07
N ARG A 553 -5.68 5.16 6.78
CA ARG A 553 -6.12 6.30 7.61
C ARG A 553 -7.02 5.90 8.79
N ASP A 554 -6.63 4.91 9.59
CA ASP A 554 -7.32 4.62 10.84
C ASP A 554 -6.53 5.20 12.02
N ALA A 555 -7.11 6.21 12.67
CA ALA A 555 -6.65 6.67 13.97
C ALA A 555 -7.01 5.60 15.02
N ASP A 556 -6.11 4.64 15.25
CA ASP A 556 -6.24 3.66 16.32
C ASP A 556 -5.91 4.33 17.65
N GLY A 557 -6.94 4.80 18.34
CA GLY A 557 -6.82 5.38 19.67
C GLY A 557 -6.52 4.36 20.77
N VAL A 558 -5.90 4.86 21.84
CA VAL A 558 -5.69 4.19 23.13
C VAL A 558 -6.87 4.57 24.03
N SER A 559 -7.45 3.60 24.73
CA SER A 559 -8.52 3.86 25.71
C SER A 559 -8.00 4.74 26.87
N SER A 560 -8.86 5.56 27.49
CA SER A 560 -8.54 6.29 28.72
C SER A 560 -8.03 5.39 29.86
N GLN A 561 -8.26 4.08 29.79
CA GLN A 561 -7.70 3.00 30.64
C GLN A 561 -6.20 3.10 30.92
N TRP A 562 -5.43 3.45 29.89
CA TRP A 562 -3.98 3.23 29.88
C TRP A 562 -3.19 4.37 30.52
N ARG A 563 -3.78 5.56 30.60
CA ARG A 563 -3.12 6.73 31.19
C ARG A 563 -3.01 6.64 32.71
N GLY A 564 -3.89 5.90 33.39
CA GLY A 564 -3.78 5.79 34.84
C GLY A 564 -2.68 4.90 35.35
N ARG A 565 -2.62 3.67 34.83
CA ARG A 565 -1.73 2.62 35.33
C ARG A 565 -0.28 2.73 34.89
N ILE A 566 0.02 3.60 33.93
CA ILE A 566 1.40 3.90 33.50
C ILE A 566 2.00 5.04 34.32
N PHE A 567 1.16 5.98 34.79
CA PHE A 567 1.59 7.14 35.57
C PHE A 567 1.49 6.94 37.09
N CYS A 568 0.75 5.91 37.56
CA CYS A 568 0.79 5.39 38.93
C CYS A 568 1.69 4.15 39.02
#